data_AF-A0A9E2I738-F1
#
_entry.id   AF-A0A9E2I738-F1
#
_cell.length_a   1.000
_cell.length_b   1.000
_cell.length_c   1.000
_cell.angle_alpha   90.00
_cell.angle_beta   90.00
_cell.angle_gamma   90.00
#
_symmetry.space_group_name_H-M   'P 1'
#
loop_
_entity.id
_entity.type
_entity.pdbx_description
1 polymer ?
#
loop_
_entity_poly.entity_id
_entity_poly.type
_entity_poly.pdbx_seq_one_letter_code
_entity_poly.pdbx_strand_id
1 'polypeptide(L)'
;MTTYIPTRITAKGLLIPHSAIREWLNRGVEVVKNEERIIIQPLPSPRSGRDRVVQILANTGLLVKTKWETSTPPVSQDEFKELADKFSQGAPLSEIAIEEREAGW
;
A
#
# COMPACT_ATOMS: atom_id res chain seq x y z
N MET A 1 10.06 -29.23 -4.02
CA MET A 1 11.51 -29.42 -4.25
C MET A 1 12.22 -28.17 -3.76
N THR A 2 13.20 -28.34 -2.86
CA THR A 2 13.98 -27.23 -2.32
C THR A 2 15.21 -27.04 -3.21
N THR A 3 15.28 -25.91 -3.92
CA THR A 3 16.42 -25.58 -4.77
C THR A 3 17.37 -24.68 -3.99
N TYR A 4 18.61 -25.12 -3.82
CA TYR A 4 19.65 -24.33 -3.16
C TYR A 4 20.24 -23.34 -4.16
N ILE A 5 20.10 -22.05 -3.86
CA ILE A 5 20.69 -20.97 -4.66
C ILE A 5 21.97 -20.50 -3.95
N PRO A 6 23.15 -20.63 -4.56
CA PRO A 6 24.38 -20.14 -3.94
C PRO A 6 24.36 -18.61 -3.92
N THR A 7 24.34 -18.01 -2.74
CA THR A 7 24.38 -16.55 -2.57
C THR A 7 25.64 -16.13 -1.83
N ARG A 8 26.06 -14.87 -2.01
CA ARG A 8 27.21 -14.31 -1.31
C ARG A 8 26.85 -13.01 -0.65
N ILE A 9 27.03 -12.93 0.67
CA ILE A 9 26.88 -11.69 1.42
C ILE A 9 28.16 -10.85 1.24
N THR A 10 27.97 -9.56 1.00
CA THR A 10 29.03 -8.57 0.88
C THR A 10 28.70 -7.36 1.75
N ALA A 11 29.67 -6.47 1.97
CA ALA A 11 29.44 -5.22 2.71
C ALA A 11 28.39 -4.30 2.05
N LYS A 12 28.10 -4.48 0.75
CA LYS A 12 27.11 -3.70 0.00
C LYS A 12 25.75 -4.39 -0.12
N GLY A 13 25.64 -5.67 0.27
CA GLY A 13 24.40 -6.43 0.17
C GLY A 13 24.59 -7.89 -0.26
N LEU A 14 23.49 -8.52 -0.69
CA LEU A 14 23.43 -9.92 -1.09
C LEU A 14 23.60 -10.06 -2.60
N LEU A 15 24.58 -10.84 -3.04
CA LEU A 15 24.77 -11.22 -4.44
C LEU A 15 24.02 -12.53 -4.72
N ILE A 16 23.13 -12.48 -5.71
CA ILE A 16 22.33 -13.61 -6.18
C ILE A 16 22.72 -13.90 -7.63
N PRO A 17 22.96 -15.17 -8.01
CA PRO A 17 23.23 -15.54 -9.39
C PRO A 17 22.10 -15.07 -10.30
N HIS A 18 22.45 -14.38 -11.39
CA HIS A 18 21.47 -13.88 -12.36
C HIS A 18 20.59 -14.99 -12.91
N SER A 19 21.13 -16.20 -13.11
CA SER A 19 20.38 -17.37 -13.56
C SER A 19 19.24 -17.76 -12.62
N ALA A 20 19.39 -17.54 -11.32
CA ALA A 20 18.39 -17.91 -10.32
C ALA A 20 17.17 -16.98 -10.30
N ILE A 21 17.33 -15.74 -10.79
CA ILE A 21 16.27 -14.71 -10.79
C ILE A 21 15.92 -14.22 -12.20
N ARG A 22 16.46 -14.85 -13.24
CA ARG A 22 16.34 -14.40 -14.65
C ARG A 22 14.89 -14.15 -15.06
N GLU A 23 13.99 -15.02 -14.65
CA GLU A 23 12.56 -14.93 -14.98
C GLU A 23 11.84 -13.80 -14.22
N TRP A 24 12.41 -13.34 -13.10
CA TRP A 24 11.83 -12.32 -12.24
C TRP A 24 12.28 -10.91 -12.63
N LEU A 25 13.43 -10.77 -13.28
CA LEU A 25 13.99 -9.48 -13.66
C LEU A 25 13.05 -8.65 -14.55
N ASN A 26 12.30 -9.31 -15.44
CA ASN A 26 11.32 -8.65 -16.30
C ASN A 26 10.09 -8.11 -15.53
N ARG A 27 9.83 -8.64 -14.33
CA ARG A 27 8.66 -8.28 -13.50
C ARG A 27 9.04 -7.37 -12.32
N GLY A 28 10.33 -7.28 -12.01
CA GLY A 28 10.80 -6.72 -10.75
C GLY A 28 10.73 -7.72 -9.60
N VAL A 29 11.44 -7.40 -8.53
CA VAL A 29 11.62 -8.26 -7.37
C VAL A 29 11.20 -7.49 -6.12
N GLU A 30 10.42 -8.12 -5.26
CA GLU A 30 10.07 -7.62 -3.94
C GLU A 30 10.99 -8.25 -2.89
N VAL A 31 11.47 -7.43 -1.96
CA VAL A 31 12.28 -7.86 -0.82
C VAL A 31 11.51 -7.59 0.46
N VAL A 32 11.09 -8.66 1.13
CA VAL A 32 10.33 -8.60 2.39
C VAL A 32 11.22 -9.11 3.52
N LYS A 33 11.39 -8.29 4.56
CA LYS A 33 12.02 -8.72 5.81
C LYS A 33 10.97 -9.38 6.69
N ASN A 34 11.14 -10.66 6.97
CA ASN A 34 10.42 -11.40 8.00
C ASN A 34 11.37 -11.61 9.20
N GLU A 35 10.85 -11.84 10.39
CA GLU A 35 11.56 -11.79 11.68
C GLU A 35 12.91 -12.52 11.67
N GLU A 36 12.98 -13.68 11.02
CA GLU A 36 14.19 -14.51 10.94
C GLU A 36 14.79 -14.64 9.53
N ARG A 37 14.15 -14.07 8.50
CA ARG A 37 14.53 -14.31 7.10
C ARG A 37 14.18 -13.18 6.15
N ILE A 38 15.02 -13.00 5.14
CA ILE A 38 14.74 -12.13 4.00
C ILE A 38 14.09 -12.98 2.91
N ILE A 39 12.88 -12.61 2.51
CA ILE A 39 12.15 -13.25 1.42
C ILE A 39 12.31 -12.38 0.18
N ILE A 40 12.87 -12.98 -0.87
CA ILE A 40 13.06 -12.35 -2.18
C ILE A 40 12.13 -13.07 -3.14
N GLN A 41 11.15 -12.37 -3.68
CA GLN A 41 10.09 -12.95 -4.50
C GLN A 41 9.79 -12.09 -5.73
N PRO A 42 9.30 -12.67 -6.84
CA PRO A 42 8.87 -11.88 -7.98
C PRO A 42 7.72 -10.96 -7.60
N LEU A 43 7.69 -9.76 -8.19
CA LEU A 43 6.58 -8.83 -7.98
C LEU A 43 5.27 -9.52 -8.43
N PRO A 44 4.23 -9.54 -7.58
CA PRO A 44 2.97 -10.15 -7.95
C PRO A 44 2.39 -9.45 -9.18
N SER A 45 1.93 -10.26 -10.15
CA SER A 45 1.19 -9.72 -11.28
C SER A 45 -0.12 -9.13 -10.77
N PRO A 46 -0.50 -7.90 -11.20
CA PRO A 46 -1.75 -7.29 -10.78
C PRO A 46 -2.91 -8.23 -11.12
N ARG A 47 -3.68 -8.61 -10.10
CA ARG A 47 -4.75 -9.61 -10.22
C ARG A 47 -5.98 -9.05 -10.92
N SER A 48 -6.10 -7.72 -10.95
CA SER A 48 -7.19 -6.98 -11.58
C SER A 48 -6.68 -5.76 -12.36
N GLY A 49 -7.52 -5.24 -13.26
CA GLY A 49 -7.25 -3.96 -13.93
C GLY A 49 -7.06 -2.81 -12.94
N ARG A 50 -7.78 -2.84 -11.81
CA ARG A 50 -7.63 -1.86 -10.72
C ARG A 50 -6.25 -1.92 -10.07
N ASP A 51 -5.74 -3.11 -9.78
CA ASP A 51 -4.40 -3.27 -9.19
C ASP A 51 -3.31 -2.74 -10.12
N ARG A 52 -3.49 -2.92 -11.44
CA ARG A 52 -2.57 -2.39 -12.45
C ARG A 52 -2.56 -0.87 -12.46
N VAL A 53 -3.72 -0.23 -12.40
CA VAL A 53 -3.84 1.24 -12.32
C VAL A 53 -3.19 1.75 -11.03
N VAL A 54 -3.46 1.11 -9.89
CA VAL A 54 -2.84 1.47 -8.60
C VAL A 54 -1.31 1.33 -8.65
N GLN A 55 -0.78 0.26 -9.24
CA GLN A 55 0.66 0.08 -9.44
C GLN A 55 1.26 1.16 -10.33
N ILE A 56 0.62 1.50 -11.45
CA ILE A 56 1.10 2.55 -12.37
C ILE A 56 1.17 3.88 -11.63
N LEU A 57 0.07 4.27 -10.97
CA LEU A 57 0.00 5.52 -10.23
C LEU A 57 1.05 5.58 -9.12
N ALA A 58 1.27 4.50 -8.38
CA ALA A 58 2.31 4.42 -7.35
C ALA A 58 3.72 4.57 -7.95
N ASN A 59 4.01 3.87 -9.06
CA ASN A 59 5.31 3.93 -9.74
C ASN A 59 5.59 5.31 -10.34
N THR A 60 4.54 6.04 -10.74
CA THR A 60 4.65 7.42 -11.24
C THR A 60 4.72 8.47 -10.12
N GLY A 61 4.67 8.05 -8.85
CA GLY A 61 4.67 8.96 -7.69
C GLY A 61 3.35 9.70 -7.46
N LEU A 62 2.29 9.35 -8.20
CA LEU A 62 0.94 9.91 -8.05
C LEU A 62 0.16 9.25 -6.91
N LEU A 63 0.64 8.11 -6.40
CA LEU A 63 0.11 7.46 -5.22
C LEU A 63 1.22 7.30 -4.19
N VAL A 64 1.08 7.99 -3.06
CA VAL A 64 1.92 7.76 -1.88
C VAL A 64 1.21 6.75 -0.99
N LYS A 65 1.85 5.62 -0.70
CA LYS A 65 1.43 4.76 0.43
C LYS A 65 1.72 5.55 1.71
N THR A 66 0.74 6.32 2.16
CA THR A 66 0.85 6.97 3.44
C THR A 66 0.80 5.89 4.51
N LYS A 67 1.86 5.79 5.31
CA LYS A 67 1.81 5.10 6.60
C LYS A 67 1.04 6.03 7.53
N TRP A 68 -0.28 6.08 7.37
CA TRP A 68 -1.09 6.58 8.47
C TRP A 68 -0.93 5.52 9.56
N GLU A 69 -0.14 5.82 10.58
CA GLU A 69 -0.38 5.20 11.86
C GLU A 69 -1.85 5.47 12.15
N THR A 70 -2.64 4.41 12.27
CA THR A 70 -4.00 4.51 12.78
C THR A 70 -3.86 4.88 14.26
N SER A 71 -3.47 6.14 14.51
CA SER A 71 -3.20 6.69 15.84
C SER A 71 -4.50 6.90 16.60
N THR A 72 -5.63 6.79 15.92
CA THR A 72 -6.94 6.90 16.56
C THR A 72 -7.34 5.51 17.06
N PRO A 73 -7.47 5.32 18.39
CA PRO A 73 -8.07 4.10 18.91
C PRO A 73 -9.47 3.94 18.30
N PRO A 74 -9.94 2.69 18.09
CA PRO A 74 -11.28 2.46 17.61
C PRO A 74 -12.28 3.14 18.55
N VAL A 75 -13.11 4.01 17.98
CA VAL A 75 -14.13 4.78 18.70
C VAL A 75 -15.07 3.81 19.39
N SER A 76 -15.34 4.02 20.68
CA SER A 76 -16.30 3.19 21.42
C SER A 76 -17.72 3.34 20.86
N GLN A 77 -18.60 2.37 21.10
CA GLN A 77 -19.99 2.46 20.59
C GLN A 77 -20.75 3.67 21.16
N ASP A 78 -20.44 4.09 22.38
CA ASP A 78 -21.08 5.23 23.01
C ASP A 78 -20.57 6.55 22.43
N GLU A 79 -19.26 6.69 22.22
CA GLU A 79 -18.68 7.83 21.51
C GLU A 79 -19.19 7.90 20.06
N PHE A 80 -19.37 6.76 19.39
CA PHE A 80 -19.91 6.72 18.04
C PHE A 80 -21.36 7.23 17.98
N LYS A 81 -22.20 6.87 18.97
CA LYS A 81 -23.57 7.39 19.05
C LYS A 81 -23.60 8.89 19.31
N GLU A 82 -22.75 9.39 20.20
CA GLU A 82 -22.65 10.82 20.50
C GLU A 82 -22.15 11.60 19.28
N LEU A 83 -21.16 11.06 18.56
CA LEU A 83 -20.69 11.65 17.31
C LEU A 83 -21.77 11.62 16.23
N ALA A 84 -22.48 10.51 16.07
CA ALA A 84 -23.57 10.40 15.10
C ALA A 84 -24.67 11.43 15.37
N ASP A 85 -25.04 11.64 16.64
CA ASP A 85 -26.02 12.65 17.03
C ASP A 85 -25.51 14.07 16.71
N LYS A 86 -24.26 14.39 17.06
CA LYS A 86 -23.63 15.68 16.71
C LYS A 86 -23.51 15.91 15.20
N PHE A 87 -23.13 14.89 14.43
CA PHE A 87 -23.02 14.96 12.97
C PHE A 87 -24.36 14.96 12.25
N SER A 88 -25.44 14.52 12.92
CA SER A 88 -26.81 14.63 12.39
C SER A 88 -27.38 16.04 12.50
N GLN A 89 -26.73 16.92 13.26
CA GLN A 89 -27.11 18.33 13.39
C GLN A 89 -26.47 19.14 12.26
N GLY A 90 -27.26 19.48 11.24
CA GLY A 90 -26.84 20.31 10.11
C GLY A 90 -27.14 19.67 8.76
N ALA A 91 -26.79 20.38 7.67
CA ALA A 91 -26.82 19.80 6.34
C ALA A 91 -25.69 18.77 6.19
N PRO A 92 -25.90 17.65 5.50
CA PRO A 92 -24.84 16.72 5.14
C PRO A 92 -23.65 17.45 4.53
N LEU A 93 -22.43 17.05 4.92
CA LEU A 93 -21.19 17.58 4.34
C LEU A 93 -21.16 17.50 2.81
N SER A 94 -21.84 16.50 2.23
CA SER A 94 -22.02 16.39 0.79
C SER A 94 -22.84 17.54 0.19
N GLU A 95 -23.89 17.99 0.87
CA GLU A 95 -24.71 19.12 0.43
C GLU A 95 -23.95 20.44 0.57
N ILE A 96 -23.27 20.65 1.70
CA ILE A 96 -22.43 21.83 1.93
C ILE A 96 -21.32 21.92 0.87
N ALA A 97 -20.64 20.81 0.57
CA ALA A 97 -19.59 20.78 -0.44
C ALA A 97 -20.13 21.02 -1.87
N ILE A 98 -21.38 20.64 -2.15
CA ILE A 98 -22.04 20.94 -3.43
C ILE A 98 -22.41 22.41 -3.50
N GLU A 99 -23.03 22.96 -2.45
CA GLU A 99 -23.40 24.37 -2.35
C GLU A 99 -22.19 25.30 -2.49
N GLU A 100 -21.07 25.02 -1.80
CA GLU A 100 -19.85 25.82 -1.93
C GLU A 100 -19.25 25.75 -3.33
N ARG A 101 -19.29 24.58 -3.98
CA ARG A 101 -18.84 24.40 -5.37
C ARG A 101 -19.72 25.19 -6.34
N GLU A 102 -21.02 25.18 -6.15
CA GLU A 102 -21.97 25.94 -6.98
C GLU A 102 -21.91 27.45 -6.71
N ALA A 103 -21.54 27.85 -5.50
CA ALA A 103 -21.32 29.24 -5.09
C ALA A 103 -20.02 29.86 -5.63
N GLY A 104 -19.16 29.07 -6.31
CA GLY A 104 -18.08 29.60 -7.15
C GLY A 104 -16.78 29.97 -6.41
N TRP A 105 -16.41 29.21 -5.38
CA TRP A 105 -15.04 29.22 -4.85
C TRP A 105 -14.05 28.51 -5.79
#